data_AF-A0A8T5XS11-F1
#
_entry.id   AF-A0A8T5XS11-F1
#
_cell.length_a   1.000
_cell.length_b   1.000
_cell.length_c   1.000
_cell.angle_alpha   90.00
_cell.angle_beta   90.00
_cell.angle_gamma   90.00
#
_symmetry.space_group_name_H-M   'P 1'
#
loop_
_entity.id
_entity.type
_entity.pdbx_description
1 polymer ?
#
loop_
_entity_poly.entity_id
_entity_poly.type
_entity_poly.pdbx_seq_one_letter_code
_entity_poly.pdbx_strand_id
1 'polypeptide(L)' 'MDVKALLGLLALIYGGLVIFLAIKKPTKIWNMKKIQWFEKALGKKGTEIFFYIWSLLFVVLGIWLLTK' A
#
# COMPACT_ATOMS: atom_id res chain seq x y z
N MET A 1 11.99 11.10 -19.02
CA MET A 1 11.77 11.11 -17.55
C MET A 1 12.97 10.49 -16.90
N ASP A 2 13.47 11.11 -15.83
CA ASP A 2 14.53 10.54 -15.01
C ASP A 2 14.03 9.25 -14.33
N VAL A 3 14.87 8.22 -14.19
CA VAL A 3 14.45 6.90 -13.66
C VAL A 3 13.93 7.05 -12.24
N LYS A 4 14.53 7.94 -11.44
CA LYS A 4 14.10 8.25 -10.07
C LYS A 4 12.70 8.88 -10.04
N ALA A 5 12.43 9.80 -10.96
CA ALA A 5 11.13 10.45 -11.06
C ALA A 5 10.03 9.45 -11.49
N LEU A 6 10.36 8.51 -12.39
CA LEU A 6 9.45 7.42 -12.76
C LEU A 6 9.14 6.50 -11.56
N LEU A 7 10.17 6.12 -10.80
CA LEU A 7 10.00 5.30 -9.58
C LEU A 7 9.20 6.02 -8.49
N GLY A 8 9.43 7.33 -8.31
CA GLY A 8 8.68 8.15 -7.36
C GLY A 8 7.19 8.25 -7.72
N LEU A 9 6.88 8.48 -9.01
CA LEU A 9 5.50 8.50 -9.50
C LEU A 9 4.82 7.13 -9.33
N LEU A 10 5.50 6.04 -9.67
CA LEU A 10 4.99 4.68 -9.47
C LEU A 10 4.75 4.36 -7.99
N ALA A 11 5.63 4.81 -7.10
CA ALA A 11 5.49 4.63 -5.66
C ALA A 11 4.26 5.37 -5.12
N LEU A 12 4.01 6.60 -5.59
CA LEU A 12 2.80 7.36 -5.25
C LEU A 12 1.52 6.67 -5.75
N ILE A 13 1.50 6.23 -7.00
CA ILE A 13 0.37 5.49 -7.58
C ILE A 13 0.10 4.22 -6.78
N TYR A 14 1.16 3.46 -6.47
CA TYR A 14 1.05 2.25 -5.66
C TYR A 14 0.54 2.55 -4.25
N GLY A 15 1.09 3.56 -3.57
CA GLY A 15 0.62 3.99 -2.25
C GLY A 15 -0.88 4.35 -2.26
N GLY A 16 -1.32 5.10 -3.27
CA GLY A 16 -2.73 5.43 -3.46
C GLY A 16 -3.61 4.19 -3.67
N LEU A 17 -3.17 3.23 -4.49
CA LEU A 17 -3.86 1.96 -4.68
C LEU A 17 -3.95 1.15 -3.38
N VAL A 18 -2.90 1.14 -2.57
CA VAL A 18 -2.90 0.43 -1.27
C VAL A 18 -3.88 1.06 -0.28
N ILE A 19 -3.98 2.39 -0.21
CA ILE A 19 -5.03 3.07 0.58
C ILE A 19 -6.41 2.71 0.07
N PHE A 20 -6.61 2.75 -1.26
CA PHE A 20 -7.89 2.39 -1.85
C PHE A 20 -8.29 0.95 -1.48
N LEU A 21 -7.35 0.01 -1.53
CA LEU A 21 -7.55 -1.37 -1.10
C LEU A 21 -7.90 -1.47 0.38
N ALA A 22 -7.20 -0.73 1.25
CA ALA A 22 -7.45 -0.70 2.69
C ALA A 22 -8.85 -0.15 3.05
N ILE A 23 -9.32 0.88 2.33
CA ILE A 23 -10.64 1.51 2.57
C ILE A 23 -11.76 0.67 1.98
N LYS A 24 -11.67 0.31 0.68
CA LYS A 24 -12.76 -0.38 -0.04
C LYS A 24 -12.86 -1.86 0.33
N LYS A 25 -11.80 -2.47 0.87
CA LYS A 25 -11.71 -3.88 1.28
C LYS A 25 -12.44 -4.80 0.31
N PRO A 26 -12.12 -4.74 -1.01
CA PRO A 26 -12.86 -5.53 -1.99
C PRO A 26 -12.73 -7.02 -1.62
N THR A 27 -13.88 -7.68 -1.43
CA THR A 27 -13.97 -9.07 -0.96
C THR A 27 -13.13 -10.02 -1.80
N LYS A 28 -12.98 -9.76 -3.10
CA LYS A 28 -12.14 -10.57 -4.00
C LYS A 28 -10.66 -10.57 -3.64
N ILE A 29 -10.14 -9.45 -3.13
CA ILE A 29 -8.73 -9.29 -2.73
C ILE A 29 -8.54 -9.68 -1.26
N TRP A 30 -9.49 -9.28 -0.39
CA TRP A 30 -9.43 -9.63 1.03
C TRP A 30 -9.64 -11.13 1.31
N ASN A 31 -10.40 -11.84 0.46
CA ASN A 31 -10.57 -13.29 0.56
C ASN A 31 -9.44 -14.09 -0.13
N MET A 32 -8.39 -13.44 -0.63
CA MET A 32 -7.23 -14.18 -1.14
C MET A 32 -6.47 -14.82 0.02
N LYS A 33 -5.96 -16.05 -0.19
CA LYS A 33 -5.17 -16.80 0.81
C LYS A 33 -4.05 -15.96 1.46
N LYS A 34 -3.43 -15.07 0.69
CA LYS A 34 -2.37 -14.16 1.19
C LYS A 34 -2.90 -13.21 2.27
N ILE A 35 -3.95 -12.45 1.97
CA ILE A 35 -4.51 -11.48 2.94
C ILE A 35 -5.16 -12.20 4.12
N GLN A 36 -5.82 -13.34 3.90
CA GLN A 36 -6.35 -14.15 4.99
C GLN A 36 -5.27 -14.66 5.95
N TRP A 37 -4.06 -14.93 5.45
CA TRP A 37 -2.94 -15.29 6.31
C TRP A 37 -2.47 -14.11 7.16
N PHE A 38 -2.39 -12.91 6.57
CA PHE A 38 -2.14 -11.68 7.32
C PHE A 38 -3.24 -11.41 8.35
N GLU A 39 -4.51 -11.57 7.98
CA GLU A 39 -5.67 -11.44 8.89
C GLU A 39 -5.64 -12.47 10.01
N LYS A 40 -5.17 -13.69 9.75
CA LYS A 40 -4.98 -14.71 10.79
C LYS A 40 -3.84 -14.37 11.75
N ALA A 41 -2.78 -13.73 11.26
CA ALA A 41 -1.62 -13.36 12.06
C ALA A 41 -1.82 -12.05 12.87
N LEU A 42 -2.45 -11.04 12.27
CA LEU A 42 -2.58 -9.68 12.81
C LEU A 42 -4.02 -9.32 13.23
N GLY A 43 -5.01 -10.14 12.86
CA GLY A 43 -6.43 -9.81 12.98
C GLY A 43 -6.90 -8.86 11.86
N LYS A 44 -8.23 -8.72 11.69
CA LYS A 44 -8.82 -7.79 10.69
C LYS A 44 -8.29 -6.37 10.81
N LYS A 45 -8.32 -5.83 12.04
CA LYS A 45 -7.87 -4.47 12.33
C LYS A 45 -6.36 -4.32 12.16
N GLY A 46 -5.57 -5.34 12.54
CA GLY A 46 -4.12 -5.29 12.38
C GLY A 46 -3.68 -5.31 10.92
N THR A 47 -4.32 -6.13 10.09
CA THR A 47 -4.06 -6.15 8.63
C THR A 47 -4.44 -4.81 7.99
N GLU A 48 -5.55 -4.20 8.39
CA GLU A 48 -5.95 -2.87 7.92
C GLU A 48 -4.92 -1.79 8.30
N ILE A 49 -4.47 -1.76 9.55
CA ILE A 49 -3.42 -0.84 10.02
C ILE A 49 -2.10 -1.08 9.26
N PHE A 50 -1.74 -2.34 9.01
CA PHE A 50 -0.55 -2.69 8.24
C PHE A 50 -0.59 -2.08 6.83
N PHE A 51 -1.72 -2.19 6.13
CA PHE A 51 -1.87 -1.58 4.80
C PHE A 51 -1.80 -0.05 4.85
N TYR A 52 -2.34 0.60 5.88
CA TYR A 52 -2.21 2.05 6.04
C TYR A 52 -0.76 2.49 6.28
N ILE A 53 -0.04 1.81 7.17
CA ILE A 53 1.38 2.10 7.43
C ILE A 53 2.22 1.86 6.17
N TRP A 54 1.95 0.76 5.46
CA TRP A 54 2.66 0.42 4.23
C TRP A 54 2.42 1.45 3.13
N SER A 55 1.19 1.92 2.98
CA SER A 55 0.90 2.99 2.04
C SER A 55 1.60 4.29 2.43
N LEU A 56 1.56 4.69 3.70
CA LEU A 56 2.23 5.90 4.16
C LEU A 56 3.72 5.87 3.85
N LEU A 57 4.39 4.73 4.08
CA LEU A 57 5.79 4.53 3.70
C LEU A 57 6.03 4.74 2.21
N PHE A 58 5.19 4.16 1.34
CA PHE A 58 5.31 4.32 -0.11
C PHE A 58 5.03 5.75 -0.58
N VAL A 59 4.10 6.46 0.07
CA VAL A 59 3.83 7.86 -0.23
C VAL A 59 5.04 8.73 0.14
N VAL A 60 5.59 8.57 1.35
CA VAL A 60 6.78 9.28 1.80
C VAL A 60 7.98 8.98 0.90
N LEU A 61 8.18 7.71 0.55
CA LEU A 61 9.27 7.27 -0.33
C LEU A 61 9.10 7.82 -1.75
N GLY A 62 7.87 7.89 -2.26
CA GLY A 62 7.54 8.50 -3.54
C GLY A 62 7.85 10.00 -3.57
N ILE A 63 7.42 10.75 -2.55
CA ILE A 63 7.72 12.18 -2.41
C ILE A 63 9.24 12.41 -2.33
N TRP A 64 9.94 11.59 -1.54
CA TRP A 64 11.38 11.69 -1.38
C TRP A 64 12.12 11.47 -2.71
N LEU A 65 11.76 10.44 -3.47
CA LEU A 65 12.33 10.14 -4.79
C LEU A 65 12.04 11.23 -5.84
N LEU A 66 10.95 11.98 -5.70
CA LEU A 66 10.62 13.10 -6.59
C LEU A 66 11.34 14.40 -6.22
N THR A 67 11.78 14.54 -4.96
CA THR A 67 12.42 15.76 -4.44
C THR A 67 13.96 15.71 -4.52
N LYS A 68 14.55 14.53 -4.76
CA LYS A 68 15.99 14.24 -4.76
C LYS A 68 16.55 14.03 -6.16
#